data_AF-A0A5C5RSL8-F1
#
_entry.id   AF-A0A5C5RSL8-F1
#
_cell.length_a   1.000
_cell.length_b   1.000
_cell.length_c   1.000
_cell.angle_alpha   90.00
_cell.angle_beta   90.00
_cell.angle_gamma   90.00
#
_symmetry.space_group_name_H-M   'P 1'
#
loop_
_entity.id
_entity.type
_entity.pdbx_description
1 polymer ?
#
loop_
_entity_poly.entity_id
_entity_poly.type
_entity_poly.pdbx_seq_one_letter_code
_entity_poly.pdbx_strand_id
1 'polypeptide(L)'
;MSKTAAELHDEVVDLLDALQGTRRRLSEIKHEFARLDPDELDVDEIGDTTTAGVTVQAASAGLGDVDRAVALAQDAVYAAMRHTSRLRNV
;
A
#
# COMPACT_ATOMS: atom_id res chain seq x y z
N MET A 1 -6.17 31.21 -4.52
CA MET A 1 -6.90 31.19 -3.23
C MET A 1 -6.40 30.00 -2.44
N SER A 2 -6.30 30.10 -1.11
CA SER A 2 -5.94 28.97 -0.24
C SER A 2 -7.16 28.08 0.00
N LYS A 3 -6.95 26.77 0.12
CA LYS A 3 -8.00 25.83 0.53
C LYS A 3 -8.52 26.17 1.92
N THR A 4 -9.80 25.95 2.13
CA THR A 4 -10.49 26.04 3.42
C THR A 4 -10.22 24.83 4.30
N ALA A 5 -10.54 24.94 5.59
CA ALA A 5 -10.40 23.80 6.52
C ALA A 5 -11.27 22.59 6.12
N ALA A 6 -12.45 22.83 5.53
CA ALA A 6 -13.33 21.76 5.05
C ALA A 6 -12.75 21.05 3.83
N GLU A 7 -12.28 21.80 2.83
CA GLU A 7 -11.65 21.21 1.63
C GLU A 7 -10.39 20.39 1.99
N LEU A 8 -9.59 20.86 2.96
CA LEU A 8 -8.45 20.08 3.45
C LEU A 8 -8.88 18.83 4.24
N HIS A 9 -10.02 18.85 4.92
CA HIS A 9 -10.55 17.65 5.57
C HIS A 9 -10.99 16.61 4.54
N ASP A 10 -11.71 17.04 3.49
CA ASP A 10 -12.14 16.16 2.42
C ASP A 10 -10.94 15.50 1.72
N GLU A 11 -9.85 16.24 1.47
CA GLU A 11 -8.63 15.65 0.91
C GLU A 11 -7.96 14.61 1.83
N VAL A 12 -8.07 14.78 3.15
CA VAL A 12 -7.56 13.79 4.10
C VAL A 12 -8.44 12.53 4.10
N VAL A 13 -9.75 12.67 3.93
CA VAL A 13 -10.68 11.54 3.75
C VAL A 13 -10.36 10.80 2.46
N ASP A 14 -10.19 11.51 1.35
CA ASP A 14 -9.83 10.94 0.04
C ASP A 14 -8.49 10.18 0.12
N LEU A 15 -7.51 10.72 0.85
CA LEU A 15 -6.24 10.03 1.08
C LEU A 15 -6.42 8.73 1.87
N LEU A 16 -7.28 8.72 2.88
CA LEU A 16 -7.57 7.50 3.66
C LEU A 16 -8.23 6.44 2.76
N ASP A 17 -9.18 6.84 1.94
CA ASP A 17 -9.86 5.94 0.99
C ASP A 17 -8.89 5.39 -0.06
N ALA A 18 -7.98 6.22 -0.57
CA ALA A 18 -6.92 5.77 -1.47
C ALA A 18 -6.04 4.70 -0.83
N LEU A 19 -5.62 4.90 0.42
CA LEU A 19 -4.82 3.89 1.15
C LEU A 19 -5.59 2.58 1.38
N GLN A 20 -6.90 2.65 1.66
CA GLN A 20 -7.75 1.46 1.74
C GLN A 20 -7.83 0.73 0.40
N GLY A 21 -7.97 1.46 -0.71
CA GLY A 21 -7.93 0.90 -2.06
C GLY A 21 -6.60 0.22 -2.36
N THR A 22 -5.47 0.87 -2.03
CA THR A 22 -4.13 0.31 -2.18
C THR A 22 -3.96 -0.99 -1.40
N ARG A 23 -4.44 -1.05 -0.15
CA ARG A 23 -4.34 -2.26 0.69
C ARG A 23 -5.16 -3.44 0.14
N ARG A 24 -6.36 -3.18 -0.42
CA ARG A 24 -7.16 -4.21 -1.10
C ARG A 24 -6.40 -4.76 -2.31
N ARG A 25 -5.91 -3.89 -3.18
CA ARG A 25 -5.13 -4.28 -4.36
C ARG A 25 -3.87 -5.05 -3.99
N LEU A 26 -3.17 -4.64 -2.93
CA LEU A 26 -2.01 -5.36 -2.43
C LEU A 26 -2.37 -6.76 -1.93
N SER A 27 -3.51 -6.91 -1.26
CA SER A 27 -3.99 -8.22 -0.78
C SER A 27 -4.30 -9.16 -1.95
N GLU A 28 -4.91 -8.63 -3.01
CA GLU A 28 -5.13 -9.37 -4.27
C GLU A 28 -3.79 -9.82 -4.87
N ILE A 29 -2.82 -8.92 -5.03
CA ILE A 29 -1.49 -9.25 -5.57
C ILE A 29 -0.78 -10.31 -4.71
N LYS A 30 -0.79 -10.17 -3.38
CA LYS A 30 -0.22 -11.17 -2.46
C LYS A 30 -0.89 -12.54 -2.63
N HIS A 31 -2.20 -12.57 -2.84
CA HIS A 31 -2.92 -13.80 -3.10
C HIS A 31 -2.52 -14.43 -4.44
N GLU A 32 -2.39 -13.64 -5.50
CA GLU A 32 -1.90 -14.10 -6.80
C GLU A 32 -0.49 -14.69 -6.70
N PHE A 33 0.44 -13.99 -6.04
CA PHE A 33 1.81 -14.47 -5.83
C PHE A 33 1.86 -15.77 -5.02
N ALA A 34 0.98 -15.94 -4.03
CA ALA A 34 0.91 -17.16 -3.23
C ALA A 34 0.40 -18.38 -4.02
N ARG A 35 -0.18 -18.18 -5.20
CA ARG A 35 -0.65 -19.24 -6.11
C ARG A 35 0.36 -19.62 -7.18
N LEU A 36 1.47 -18.88 -7.28
CA LEU A 36 2.53 -19.21 -8.22
C LEU A 36 3.23 -20.50 -7.78
N ASP A 37 3.41 -21.42 -8.72
CA ASP A 37 4.30 -22.56 -8.57
C ASP A 37 5.70 -22.16 -9.07
N PRO A 38 6.73 -22.10 -8.20
CA PRO A 38 8.08 -21.76 -8.61
C PRO A 38 8.68 -22.71 -9.63
N ASP A 39 8.22 -23.96 -9.70
CA ASP A 39 8.73 -24.96 -10.65
C ASP A 39 8.21 -24.71 -12.08
N GLU A 40 7.15 -23.90 -12.22
CA GLU A 40 6.58 -23.47 -13.52
C GLU A 40 7.14 -22.12 -13.99
N LEU A 41 8.09 -21.54 -13.26
CA LEU A 41 8.64 -20.22 -13.51
C LEU A 41 10.12 -20.28 -13.87
N ASP A 42 10.52 -19.42 -14.80
CA ASP A 42 11.93 -19.19 -15.13
C ASP A 42 12.35 -17.79 -14.68
N VAL A 43 13.66 -17.60 -14.50
CA VAL A 43 14.24 -16.31 -14.17
C VAL A 43 15.14 -15.85 -15.30
N ASP A 44 15.09 -14.55 -15.55
CA ASP A 44 16.00 -13.87 -16.45
C ASP A 44 17.47 -14.02 -15.99
N GLU A 45 18.40 -14.11 -16.94
CA GLU A 45 19.84 -14.13 -16.71
C GLU A 45 20.43 -12.73 -16.38
N ILE A 46 19.63 -11.66 -16.49
CA ILE A 46 20.03 -10.29 -16.15
C ILE A 46 20.09 -10.13 -14.63
N GLY A 47 21.31 -9.90 -14.13
CA GLY A 47 21.59 -9.59 -12.73
C GLY A 47 22.36 -10.70 -12.03
N ASP A 48 22.23 -10.75 -10.69
CA ASP A 48 22.85 -11.80 -9.90
C ASP A 48 22.13 -13.14 -10.11
N THR A 49 22.88 -14.23 -10.11
CA THR A 49 22.31 -15.58 -10.24
C THR A 49 21.25 -15.83 -9.17
N THR A 50 20.04 -16.15 -9.60
CA THR A 50 18.89 -16.41 -8.72
C THR A 50 18.11 -17.63 -9.20
N THR A 51 17.06 -18.01 -8.46
CA THR A 51 16.07 -19.01 -8.88
C THR A 51 14.67 -18.41 -8.81
N ALA A 52 13.71 -19.01 -9.52
CA ALA A 52 12.32 -18.59 -9.47
C ALA A 52 11.77 -18.59 -8.04
N GLY A 53 12.05 -19.65 -7.26
CA GLY A 53 11.62 -19.73 -5.86
C GLY A 53 12.17 -18.61 -4.98
N VAL A 54 13.46 -18.29 -5.09
CA VAL A 54 14.08 -17.18 -4.35
C VAL A 54 13.46 -15.84 -4.75
N THR A 55 13.20 -15.65 -6.05
CA THR A 55 12.63 -14.41 -6.59
C THR A 55 11.18 -14.21 -6.14
N VAL A 56 10.35 -15.26 -6.18
CA VAL A 56 8.97 -15.24 -5.67
C VAL A 56 8.93 -14.97 -4.16
N GLN A 57 9.84 -15.58 -3.40
CA GLN A 57 9.95 -15.34 -1.97
C GLN A 57 10.33 -13.89 -1.65
N ALA A 58 11.34 -13.34 -2.36
CA ALA A 58 11.77 -11.96 -2.20
C ALA A 58 10.66 -10.96 -2.57
N ALA A 59 9.94 -11.21 -3.68
CA ALA A 59 8.79 -10.40 -4.06
C ALA A 59 7.69 -10.44 -2.99
N SER A 60 7.37 -11.63 -2.47
CA SER A 60 6.36 -11.81 -1.42
C SER A 60 6.75 -11.10 -0.11
N ALA A 61 8.03 -11.15 0.27
CA ALA A 61 8.55 -10.41 1.42
C ALA A 61 8.40 -8.89 1.21
N GLY A 62 8.81 -8.37 0.04
CA GLY A 62 8.64 -6.96 -0.31
C GLY A 62 7.16 -6.51 -0.26
N LEU A 63 6.24 -7.31 -0.77
CA LEU A 63 4.80 -7.03 -0.67
C LEU A 63 4.29 -7.05 0.78
N GLY A 64 4.84 -7.93 1.63
CA GLY A 64 4.59 -7.93 3.07
C GLY A 64 5.07 -6.64 3.75
N ASP A 65 6.20 -6.12 3.34
CA ASP A 65 6.76 -4.86 3.86
C ASP A 65 5.90 -3.67 3.46
N VAL A 66 5.42 -3.63 2.21
CA VAL A 66 4.47 -2.62 1.73
C VAL A 66 3.17 -2.67 2.53
N ASP A 67 2.65 -3.87 2.84
CA ASP A 67 1.39 -4.03 3.60
C ASP A 67 1.53 -3.42 5.00
N ARG A 68 2.67 -3.66 5.66
CA ARG A 68 3.00 -3.05 6.95
C ARG A 68 3.11 -1.52 6.84
N ALA A 69 3.76 -1.01 5.81
CA ALA A 69 3.90 0.44 5.60
C ALA A 69 2.55 1.12 5.33
N VAL A 70 1.70 0.51 4.51
CA VAL A 70 0.35 1.02 4.22
C VAL A 70 -0.51 1.01 5.47
N ALA A 71 -0.44 -0.02 6.31
CA ALA A 71 -1.17 -0.05 7.58
C ALA A 71 -0.76 1.11 8.50
N LEU A 72 0.55 1.37 8.64
CA LEU A 72 1.05 2.51 9.42
C LEU A 72 0.57 3.86 8.85
N ALA A 73 0.58 3.99 7.52
CA ALA A 73 0.07 5.19 6.85
C ALA A 73 -1.43 5.38 7.09
N GLN A 74 -2.22 4.31 7.03
CA GLN A 74 -3.66 4.33 7.32
C GLN A 74 -3.93 4.84 8.74
N ASP A 75 -3.21 4.32 9.73
CA ASP A 75 -3.36 4.74 11.13
C ASP A 75 -3.03 6.23 11.31
N ALA A 76 -1.94 6.69 10.69
CA ALA A 76 -1.53 8.09 10.75
C ALA A 76 -2.53 9.04 10.07
N VAL A 77 -3.02 8.66 8.88
CA VAL A 77 -4.03 9.46 8.15
C VAL A 77 -5.37 9.45 8.88
N TYR A 78 -5.77 8.33 9.48
CA TYR A 78 -6.97 8.26 10.31
C TYR A 78 -6.89 9.19 11.53
N ALA A 79 -5.73 9.24 12.20
CA ALA A 79 -5.49 10.20 13.27
C ALA A 79 -5.60 11.65 12.78
N ALA A 80 -4.99 11.97 11.63
CA ALA A 80 -5.09 13.29 11.01
C ALA A 80 -6.55 13.66 10.68
N MET A 81 -7.31 12.75 10.06
CA MET A 81 -8.74 12.92 9.75
C MET A 81 -9.56 13.28 11.00
N ARG A 82 -9.29 12.59 12.12
CA ARG A 82 -9.95 12.88 13.40
C ARG A 82 -9.67 14.29 13.91
N HIS A 83 -8.47 14.82 13.67
CA HIS A 83 -8.13 16.19 14.03
C HIS A 83 -8.72 17.22 13.07
N THR A 84 -8.63 16.98 11.76
CA THR A 84 -9.12 17.92 10.73
C THR A 84 -10.63 18.07 10.76
N SER A 85 -11.39 17.02 11.10
CA SER A 85 -12.86 17.08 11.25
C SER A 85 -13.35 18.09 12.30
N ARG A 86 -12.47 18.57 13.18
CA ARG A 86 -12.79 19.53 14.25
C ARG A 86 -12.51 20.98 13.84
N LEU A 87 -11.85 21.21 12.71
CA LEU A 87 -11.49 22.54 12.25
C LEU A 87 -12.71 23.22 11.60
N ARG A 88 -12.82 24.54 11.79
CA ARG A 88 -13.82 25.40 11.16
C ARG A 88 -13.13 26.67 10.67
N ASN A 89 -13.57 27.21 9.54
CA ASN A 89 -13.11 28.54 9.12
C ASN A 89 -13.66 29.59 10.09
N VAL A 90 -12.92 30.70 10.26
CA VAL A 90 -13.34 31.88 11.04
C VAL A 90 -14.16 32.81 10.16
#